data_AF-A0A2G6ISE7-F1
#
_entry.id   AF-A0A2G6ISE7-F1
#
_cell.length_a   1.000
_cell.length_b   1.000
_cell.length_c   1.000
_cell.angle_alpha   90.00
_cell.angle_beta   90.00
_cell.angle_gamma   90.00
#
_symmetry.space_group_name_H-M   'P 1'
#
loop_
_entity.id
_entity.type
_entity.pdbx_description
1 polymer ?
#
loop_
_entity_poly.entity_id
_entity_poly.type
_entity_poly.pdbx_seq_one_letter_code
_entity_poly.pdbx_strand_id
1 'polypeptide(L)' 'MALALILMTSLFGAVASVLSLVMFGAGWGMAFAIYVAVATVPAAIVLAGVYAYLLISQSVMARQHPVARTIEH' A
#
# COMPACT_ATOMS: atom_id res chain seq x y z
N MET A 1 11.87 3.35 3.17
CA MET A 1 10.74 4.31 3.10
C MET A 1 9.38 3.62 3.20
N ALA A 2 9.03 2.66 2.34
CA ALA A 2 7.72 1.99 2.40
C ALA A 2 7.42 1.32 3.76
N LEU A 3 8.40 0.63 4.37
CA LEU A 3 8.24 0.01 5.68
C LEU A 3 7.97 1.04 6.80
N ALA A 4 8.65 2.19 6.76
CA ALA A 4 8.43 3.27 7.72
C ALA A 4 7.04 3.89 7.57
N LEU A 5 6.55 4.02 6.33
CA LEU A 5 5.18 4.46 6.06
C LEU A 5 4.15 3.47 6.58
N ILE A 6 4.35 2.16 6.38
CA ILE A 6 3.46 1.11 6.91
C ILE A 6 3.41 1.16 8.44
N LEU A 7 4.56 1.30 9.10
CA LEU A 7 4.62 1.39 10.56
C LEU A 7 3.94 2.67 11.08
N MET A 8 4.17 3.80 10.41
CA MET A 8 3.52 5.07 10.73
C MET A 8 2.01 5.00 10.54
N THR A 9 1.51 4.50 9.41
CA THR A 9 0.06 4.42 9.14
C THR A 9 -0.63 3.45 10.11
N SER A 10 0.05 2.36 10.47
CA SER A 10 -0.45 1.40 11.48
C SER A 10 -0.56 2.05 12.86
N LEU A 11 0.46 2.81 13.28
CA LEU A 11 0.45 3.54 14.55
C LEU A 11 -0.65 4.61 14.58
N PHE A 12 -0.77 5.40 13.52
CA PHE A 12 -1.83 6.42 13.40
C PHE A 12 -3.23 5.79 13.40
N GLY A 13 -3.42 4.68 12.69
CA GLY A 13 -4.70 3.97 12.68
C GLY A 13 -5.06 3.40 14.06
N ALA A 14 -4.09 2.86 14.79
CA ALA A 14 -4.31 2.36 16.15
C ALA A 14 -4.69 3.49 17.11
N VAL A 15 -3.98 4.62 17.06
CA VAL A 15 -4.26 5.80 17.88
C VAL A 15 -5.66 6.36 17.58
N ALA A 16 -6.01 6.51 16.29
CA ALA A 16 -7.33 6.99 15.88
C ALA A 16 -8.47 6.05 16.31
N SER A 17 -8.24 4.73 16.21
CA SER A 17 -9.18 3.70 16.65
C SER A 17 -9.43 3.75 18.15
N VAL A 18 -8.36 3.84 18.96
CA VAL A 18 -8.47 3.97 20.43
C VAL A 18 -9.12 5.30 20.82
N LEU A 19 -8.78 6.40 20.16
CA LEU A 19 -9.44 7.69 20.38
C LEU A 19 -10.94 7.61 20.08
N SER A 20 -11.36 6.89 19.04
CA SER A 20 -12.78 6.71 18.72
C SER A 20 -13.54 5.98 19.83
N LEU A 21 -12.92 4.97 20.44
CA LEU A 21 -13.49 4.23 21.57
C LEU A 21 -13.60 5.10 22.82
N VAL A 22 -12.51 5.82 23.16
CA VAL A 22 -12.39 6.55 24.42
C VAL A 22 -13.11 7.89 24.39
N MET A 23 -12.98 8.66 23.31
CA MET A 23 -13.47 10.05 23.23
C MET A 23 -14.87 10.16 22.65
N PHE A 24 -15.24 9.25 21.75
CA PHE A 24 -16.52 9.31 21.03
C PHE A 24 -17.48 8.18 21.43
N GLY A 25 -17.07 7.29 22.33
CA GLY A 25 -17.87 6.12 22.73
C GLY A 25 -18.23 5.22 21.54
N ALA A 26 -17.44 5.25 20.47
CA ALA A 26 -17.72 4.50 19.26
C ALA A 26 -17.72 3.00 19.56
N GLY A 27 -18.67 2.26 19.00
CA GLY A 27 -18.68 0.80 19.12
C GLY A 27 -17.43 0.17 18.47
N TRP A 28 -17.03 -1.00 18.96
CA TRP A 28 -15.86 -1.75 18.46
C TRP A 28 -15.83 -1.93 16.93
N GLY A 29 -16.99 -2.08 16.29
CA GLY A 29 -17.08 -2.16 14.82
C GLY A 29 -16.66 -0.87 14.11
N MET A 30 -17.02 0.30 14.65
CA MET A 30 -16.62 1.59 14.08
C MET A 30 -15.14 1.88 14.35
N ALA A 31 -14.63 1.52 15.53
CA ALA A 31 -13.22 1.61 15.85
C ALA A 31 -12.35 0.76 14.91
N PHE A 32 -12.81 -0.46 14.58
CA PHE A 32 -12.15 -1.31 13.61
C PHE A 32 -12.21 -0.72 12.19
N ALA A 33 -13.35 -0.16 11.79
CA ALA A 33 -13.47 0.51 10.49
C ALA A 33 -12.50 1.70 10.35
N ILE A 34 -12.36 2.51 11.41
CA ILE A 34 -11.39 3.61 11.46
C ILE A 34 -9.96 3.10 11.35
N TYR A 35 -9.62 2.02 12.08
CA TYR A 35 -8.31 1.40 12.00
C TYR A 35 -8.00 0.96 10.55
N VAL A 36 -8.92 0.24 9.90
CA VAL A 36 -8.73 -0.24 8.52
C VAL A 36 -8.62 0.92 7.54
N ALA A 37 -9.47 1.95 7.68
CA ALA A 37 -9.45 3.11 6.80
C ALA A 37 -8.16 3.93 6.90
N VAL A 38 -7.60 4.07 8.11
CA VAL A 38 -6.42 4.92 8.36
C VAL A 38 -5.11 4.14 8.20
N ALA A 39 -5.06 2.87 8.59
CA ALA A 39 -3.83 2.07 8.52
C ALA A 39 -3.68 1.31 7.19
N THR A 40 -4.74 0.62 6.75
CA THR A 40 -4.67 -0.38 5.68
C THR A 40 -4.82 0.25 4.30
N VAL A 41 -5.75 1.20 4.13
CA VAL A 41 -6.02 1.83 2.83
C VAL A 41 -4.80 2.57 2.28
N PRO A 42 -4.09 3.42 3.04
CA PRO A 42 -2.91 4.12 2.51
C PRO A 42 -1.78 3.14 2.14
N ALA A 43 -1.57 2.10 2.95
CA ALA A 43 -0.57 1.07 2.68
C ALA A 43 -0.88 0.30 1.38
N ALA A 44 -2.15 -0.05 1.14
CA ALA A 44 -2.59 -0.70 -0.08
C ALA A 44 -2.37 0.17 -1.32
N ILE A 45 -2.65 1.48 -1.23
CA ILE A 45 -2.42 2.42 -2.33
C ILE A 45 -0.93 2.52 -2.67
N VAL A 46 -0.06 2.62 -1.67
CA VAL A 46 1.40 2.67 -1.88
C VAL A 46 1.89 1.38 -2.55
N LEU A 47 1.45 0.21 -2.09
CA LEU A 47 1.82 -1.08 -2.69
C LEU A 47 1.31 -1.20 -4.14
N ALA A 48 0.08 -0.81 -4.41
CA ALA A 48 -0.47 -0.79 -5.76
C ALA A 48 0.32 0.14 -6.70
N GLY A 49 0.70 1.32 -6.23
CA GLY A 49 1.54 2.26 -6.97
C GLY A 49 2.93 1.71 -7.27
N VAL A 50 3.58 1.08 -6.28
CA VAL A 50 4.88 0.43 -6.46
C VAL A 50 4.78 -0.71 -7.47
N TYR A 51 3.74 -1.54 -7.37
CA TYR A 51 3.50 -2.64 -8.30
C TYR A 51 3.28 -2.15 -9.74
N ALA A 52 2.45 -1.13 -9.92
CA ALA A 52 2.22 -0.52 -11.22
C ALA A 52 3.52 0.08 -11.81
N TYR A 53 4.32 0.76 -10.98
CA TYR A 53 5.62 1.30 -11.39
C TYR A 53 6.58 0.21 -11.88
N LEU A 54 6.68 -0.91 -11.14
CA LEU A 54 7.51 -2.04 -11.54
C LEU A 54 7.05 -2.64 -12.86
N LEU A 55 5.75 -2.88 -13.03
CA LEU A 55 5.19 -3.38 -14.29
C LEU A 55 5.51 -2.47 -15.48
N ILE A 56 5.34 -1.16 -15.31
CA ILE A 56 5.64 -0.18 -16.36
C ILE A 56 7.14 -0.20 -16.67
N SER A 57 8.00 -0.14 -15.65
CA SER A 57 9.46 -0.15 -15.85
C SER A 57 9.94 -1.38 -16.61
N GLN A 58 9.43 -2.58 -16.28
CA GLN A 58 9.77 -3.80 -17.01
C GLN A 58 9.24 -3.79 -18.44
N SER A 59 8.02 -3.27 -18.66
CA SER A 59 7.44 -3.15 -20.00
C SER A 59 8.22 -2.17 -20.90
N VAL A 60 8.83 -1.14 -20.32
CA VAL A 60 9.68 -0.17 -21.03
C VAL A 60 11.06 -0.76 -21.30
N MET A 61 11.69 -1.38 -20.30
CA MET A 61 13.01 -2.04 -20.43
C MET A 61 12.99 -3.15 -21.50
N ALA A 62 11.94 -3.98 -21.50
CA ALA A 62 11.75 -5.04 -22.50
C ALA A 62 11.55 -4.48 -23.92
N ARG A 63 11.06 -3.25 -24.06
CA ARG A 63 10.85 -2.57 -25.34
C ARG A 63 12.12 -1.91 -25.87
N GLN A 64 13.02 -1.49 -24.98
CA GLN A 64 14.27 -0.80 -25.33
C GLN A 64 15.43 -1.76 -25.61
N HIS A 65 15.44 -2.95 -25.02
CA HIS A 65 16.37 -4.03 -25.36
C HIS A 65 15.62 -5.24 -25.91
N PRO A 66 15.28 -5.26 -27.22
CA PRO A 66 14.88 -6.49 -27.88
C PRO A 66 16.12 -7.39 -27.97
N VAL A 67 16.38 -8.18 -26.93
CA VAL A 67 17.39 -9.23 -26.99
C VAL A 67 16.92 -10.27 -28.01
N ALA A 68 17.43 -10.09 -29.23
CA ALA A 68 17.85 -11.14 -30.14
C ALA A 68 17.01 -12.42 -30.14
N ARG A 69 15.75 -12.35 -30.62
CA ARG A 69 15.13 -13.52 -31.27
C ARG A 69 15.65 -13.61 -32.70
N THR A 70 16.91 -13.95 -32.82
CA THR A 70 17.49 -14.45 -34.07
C THR A 70 18.27 -15.68 -33.67
N ILE A 71 18.07 -16.76 -34.43
CA ILE A 71 18.71 -18.08 -34.31
C ILE A 71 17.95 -19.05 -33.41
N GLU A 72 16.85 -19.59 -33.91
CA GLU A 72 16.71 -21.06 -34.05
C GLU A 72 16.06 -21.30 -35.42
N HIS A 73 16.93 -21.60 -36.38
CA HIS A 73 16.58 -22.17 -37.69
C HIS A 73 16.37 -23.67 -37.55
#